data_AF-A0A6I4W6S5-F1
#
_entry.id   AF-A0A6I4W6S5-F1
#
_cell.length_a   1.000
_cell.length_b   1.000
_cell.length_c   1.000
_cell.angle_alpha   90.00
_cell.angle_beta   90.00
_cell.angle_gamma   90.00
#
_symmetry.space_group_name_H-M   'P 1'
#
loop_
_entity.id
_entity.type
_entity.pdbx_description
1 polymer ?
#
loop_
_entity_poly.entity_id
_entity_poly.type
_entity_poly.pdbx_seq_one_letter_code
_entity_poly.pdbx_strand_id
1 'polypeptide(L)'
;MSEPKKEPDQPTLYTPSEVAQFFRVDPKTVTRWARMGTLHPITLPSGHRRYPATEIHELLKLGTAKEPADPRPDDDLVPGLRALAVLQAVVRDYFDGDPSAVAKALGQA
;
A
#
# COMPACT_ATOMS: atom_id res chain seq x y z
N MET A 1 -4.23 35.49 -24.73
CA MET A 1 -4.57 34.32 -23.91
C MET A 1 -3.26 33.80 -23.35
N SER A 2 -3.02 33.99 -22.06
CA SER A 2 -1.77 33.55 -21.44
C SER A 2 -1.85 32.06 -21.18
N GLU A 3 -1.07 31.27 -21.90
CA GLU A 3 -0.81 29.87 -21.57
C GLU A 3 -0.26 29.78 -20.13
N PRO A 4 -0.79 28.92 -19.26
CA PRO A 4 -0.17 28.70 -17.96
C PRO A 4 1.13 27.97 -18.19
N LYS A 5 2.23 28.67 -17.91
CA LYS A 5 3.59 28.16 -17.88
C LYS A 5 3.62 26.95 -16.95
N LYS A 6 3.77 25.73 -17.49
CA LYS A 6 4.11 24.55 -16.69
C LYS A 6 5.45 24.83 -16.02
N GLU A 7 5.40 25.25 -14.76
CA GLU A 7 6.54 25.25 -13.85
C GLU A 7 7.17 23.84 -13.86
N PRO A 8 8.50 23.73 -13.71
CA PRO A 8 9.16 22.43 -13.73
C PRO A 8 8.47 21.52 -12.71
N ASP A 9 8.01 20.38 -13.19
CA ASP A 9 7.25 19.36 -12.46
C ASP A 9 8.11 18.87 -11.27
N GLN A 10 8.01 19.57 -10.13
CA GLN A 10 8.71 19.15 -8.93
C GLN A 10 8.10 17.82 -8.51
N PRO A 11 8.90 16.75 -8.37
CA PRO A 11 8.36 15.46 -7.98
C PRO A 11 7.68 15.62 -6.63
N THR A 12 6.37 15.40 -6.60
CA THR A 12 5.59 15.50 -5.35
C THR A 12 6.04 14.39 -4.41
N LEU A 13 6.34 14.74 -3.17
CA LEU A 13 6.88 13.82 -2.17
C LEU A 13 6.00 13.75 -0.93
N TYR A 14 5.70 12.52 -0.50
CA TYR A 14 4.94 12.27 0.71
C TYR A 14 5.84 11.93 1.91
N THR A 15 5.39 12.35 3.08
CA THR A 15 5.92 11.89 4.37
C THR A 15 5.51 10.44 4.64
N PRO A 16 6.21 9.73 5.56
CA PRO A 16 5.81 8.40 5.97
C PRO A 16 4.35 8.35 6.48
N SER A 17 3.90 9.39 7.20
CA SER A 17 2.55 9.46 7.75
C SER A 17 1.47 9.65 6.68
N GLU A 18 1.73 10.42 5.64
CA GLU A 18 0.80 10.57 4.50
C GLU A 18 0.68 9.25 3.72
N VAL A 19 1.80 8.58 3.46
CA VAL A 19 1.79 7.25 2.84
C VAL A 19 1.00 6.26 3.69
N ALA A 20 1.17 6.29 5.01
CA ALA A 20 0.45 5.44 5.93
C ALA A 20 -1.08 5.66 5.83
N GLN A 21 -1.52 6.92 5.69
CA GLN A 21 -2.93 7.25 5.52
C GLN A 21 -3.50 6.72 4.20
N PHE A 22 -2.74 6.77 3.10
CA PHE A 22 -3.19 6.24 1.82
C PHE A 22 -3.40 4.72 1.84
N PHE A 23 -2.47 3.99 2.45
CA PHE A 23 -2.57 2.53 2.58
C PHE A 23 -3.35 2.07 3.82
N ARG A 24 -3.82 3.00 4.66
CA ARG A 24 -4.49 2.72 5.94
C ARG A 24 -3.65 1.82 6.87
N VAL A 25 -2.34 2.09 6.94
CA VAL A 25 -1.37 1.37 7.78
C VAL A 25 -0.70 2.32 8.79
N ASP A 26 0.13 1.77 9.69
CA ASP A 26 0.96 2.57 10.60
C ASP A 26 2.22 3.12 9.90
N PRO A 27 2.71 4.33 10.24
CA PRO A 27 3.95 4.88 9.67
C PRO A 27 5.20 4.02 9.89
N LYS A 28 5.25 3.19 10.95
CA LYS A 28 6.35 2.22 11.14
C LYS A 28 6.34 1.13 10.06
N THR A 29 5.16 0.70 9.62
CA THR A 29 5.01 -0.27 8.52
C THR A 29 5.58 0.30 7.24
N VAL A 30 5.28 1.56 6.92
CA VAL A 30 5.87 2.27 5.77
C VAL A 30 7.40 2.35 5.88
N THR A 31 7.91 2.64 7.08
CA THR A 31 9.36 2.67 7.36
C THR A 31 10.02 1.30 7.19
N ARG A 32 9.31 0.22 7.49
CA ARG A 32 9.74 -1.17 7.27
C ARG A 32 9.76 -1.52 5.78
N TRP A 33 8.72 -1.16 5.02
CA TRP A 33 8.67 -1.35 3.57
C TRP A 33 9.83 -0.67 2.85
N ALA A 34 10.20 0.54 3.26
CA ALA A 34 11.41 1.21 2.80
C ALA A 34 12.71 0.41 3.07
N ARG A 35 12.82 -0.27 4.23
CA ARG A 35 14.00 -1.08 4.56
C ARG A 35 14.04 -2.40 3.78
N MET A 36 12.87 -2.95 3.46
CA MET A 36 12.73 -4.17 2.68
C MET A 36 12.88 -3.95 1.17
N GLY A 37 12.93 -2.69 0.71
CA GLY A 37 12.99 -2.35 -0.72
C GLY A 37 11.64 -2.40 -1.43
N THR A 38 10.53 -2.51 -0.69
CA THR A 38 9.17 -2.49 -1.26
C THR A 38 8.76 -1.08 -1.71
N LEU A 39 9.26 -0.06 -1.01
CA LEU A 39 9.12 1.35 -1.39
C LEU A 39 10.51 1.95 -1.59
N HIS A 40 10.64 2.90 -2.52
CA HIS A 40 11.90 3.57 -2.82
C HIS A 40 11.91 5.01 -2.28
N PRO A 41 12.22 5.21 -0.99
CA PRO A 41 12.27 6.55 -0.41
C PRO A 41 13.48 7.34 -0.90
N ILE A 42 13.27 8.63 -1.06
CA ILE A 42 14.33 9.64 -1.09
C ILE A 42 14.73 9.93 0.36
N THR A 43 16.01 9.75 0.68
CA THR A 43 16.55 10.09 1.99
C THR A 43 17.09 11.52 1.96
N LEU A 44 16.54 12.40 2.80
CA LEU A 44 17.05 13.76 2.95
C LEU A 44 18.35 13.78 3.76
N PRO A 45 19.16 14.85 3.68
CA PRO A 45 20.38 15.01 4.49
C PRO A 45 20.14 14.89 6.01
N SER A 46 18.93 15.17 6.49
CA SER A 46 18.54 15.01 7.89
C SER A 46 18.25 13.56 8.32
N GLY A 47 18.25 12.61 7.38
CA GLY A 47 17.91 11.20 7.61
C GLY A 47 16.42 10.89 7.52
N HIS A 48 15.56 11.89 7.33
CA HIS A 48 14.13 11.67 7.09
C HIS A 48 13.87 11.14 5.68
N ARG A 49 12.84 10.30 5.54
CA ARG A 49 12.44 9.69 4.28
C ARG A 49 11.26 10.39 3.67
N ARG A 50 11.26 10.46 2.35
CA ARG A 50 10.21 11.03 1.50
C ARG A 50 9.90 10.06 0.38
N TYR A 51 8.64 9.88 0.04
CA TYR A 51 8.20 8.88 -0.93
C TYR A 51 7.67 9.55 -2.20
N PRO A 52 8.11 9.15 -3.40
CA PRO A 52 7.61 9.70 -4.65
C PRO A 52 6.11 9.46 -4.84
N ALA A 53 5.34 10.50 -5.13
CA ALA A 53 3.89 10.38 -5.32
C ALA A 53 3.53 9.43 -6.47
N THR A 54 4.33 9.39 -7.55
CA THR A 54 4.14 8.49 -8.68
C THR A 54 4.12 7.03 -8.25
N GLU A 55 5.13 6.60 -7.48
CA GLU A 55 5.24 5.22 -6.98
C GLU A 55 4.06 4.88 -6.06
N ILE A 56 3.71 5.77 -5.13
CA ILE A 56 2.59 5.56 -4.21
C ILE A 56 1.26 5.42 -4.98
N HIS A 57 1.01 6.29 -5.95
CA HIS A 57 -0.21 6.23 -6.75
C HIS A 57 -0.26 4.99 -7.65
N GLU A 58 0.87 4.52 -8.19
CA GLU A 58 0.94 3.27 -8.95
C GLU A 58 0.60 2.06 -8.06
N LEU A 59 1.16 1.99 -6.85
CA LEU A 59 0.86 0.93 -5.89
C LEU A 59 -0.61 0.93 -5.45
N LEU A 60 -1.21 2.10 -5.23
CA LEU A 60 -2.64 2.22 -4.90
C LEU A 60 -3.54 1.71 -6.05
N LYS A 61 -3.15 1.97 -7.30
CA LYS A 61 -3.87 1.45 -8.48
C LYS A 61 -3.79 -0.07 -8.56
N LEU A 62 -2.61 -0.65 -8.30
CA LEU A 62 -2.41 -2.10 -8.30
C LEU A 62 -3.27 -2.80 -7.24
N GLY A 63 -3.39 -2.22 -6.03
CA GLY A 63 -4.25 -2.77 -4.97
C GLY A 63 -5.76 -2.63 -5.22
N THR A 64 -6.17 -1.69 -6.08
CA THR A 64 -7.56 -1.44 -6.46
C THR A 64 -8.01 -2.23 -7.71
N ALA A 65 -7.08 -2.81 -8.46
CA ALA A 65 -7.39 -3.61 -9.64
C ALA A 65 -8.11 -4.92 -9.24
N LYS A 66 -9.43 -4.82 -9.02
CA LYS A 66 -10.32 -5.96 -8.84
C LYS A 66 -10.42 -6.71 -10.18
N GLU A 67 -10.22 -8.02 -10.08
CA GLU A 67 -10.58 -9.06 -11.06
C GLU A 67 -11.84 -8.67 -11.86
N PRO A 68 -11.87 -8.84 -13.19
CA PRO A 68 -12.96 -8.36 -14.03
C PRO A 68 -14.31 -8.87 -13.52
N ALA A 69 -15.26 -7.95 -13.44
CA ALA A 69 -16.61 -8.19 -12.96
C ALA A 69 -17.35 -9.22 -13.83
N ASP A 70 -17.34 -10.50 -13.42
CA ASP A 70 -18.44 -11.46 -13.63
C ASP A 70 -18.33 -12.61 -12.60
N PRO A 71 -18.96 -12.51 -11.42
CA PRO A 71 -19.08 -13.64 -10.51
C PRO A 71 -20.31 -14.49 -10.89
N ARG A 72 -20.08 -15.72 -11.35
CA ARG A 72 -21.14 -16.74 -11.42
C ARG A 72 -21.46 -17.22 -9.99
N PRO A 73 -22.74 -17.37 -9.61
CA PRO A 73 -23.15 -17.57 -8.21
C PRO A 73 -23.04 -19.01 -7.65
N ASP A 74 -22.31 -19.94 -8.26
CA ASP A 74 -22.32 -21.37 -7.88
C ASP A 74 -20.93 -21.97 -7.53
N ASP A 75 -20.02 -21.20 -6.93
CA ASP A 75 -18.74 -21.73 -6.41
C ASP A 75 -18.63 -21.49 -4.88
N ASP A 76 -19.57 -22.08 -4.15
CA ASP A 76 -19.41 -22.39 -2.74
C ASP A 76 -18.53 -23.66 -2.66
N LEU A 77 -17.23 -23.50 -2.34
CA LEU A 77 -16.49 -24.23 -1.28
C LEU A 77 -14.97 -24.30 -1.57
N VAL A 78 -14.19 -23.92 -0.56
CA VAL A 78 -12.72 -23.93 -0.44
C VAL A 78 -12.04 -22.71 -1.06
N PRO A 79 -11.54 -21.76 -0.22
CA PRO A 79 -10.56 -20.79 -0.69
C PRO A 79 -9.38 -21.59 -1.25
N GLY A 80 -9.23 -21.60 -2.58
CA GLY A 80 -8.14 -22.30 -3.24
C GLY A 80 -6.82 -21.89 -2.58
N LEU A 81 -5.82 -22.78 -2.60
CA LEU A 81 -4.51 -22.57 -1.97
C LEU A 81 -3.91 -21.16 -2.21
N ARG A 82 -4.28 -20.52 -3.32
CA ARG A 82 -4.00 -19.12 -3.65
C ARG A 82 -4.62 -18.09 -2.69
N ALA A 83 -5.90 -18.20 -2.32
CA ALA A 83 -6.55 -17.27 -1.40
C ALA A 83 -5.92 -17.32 0.00
N LEU A 84 -5.60 -18.52 0.47
CA LEU A 84 -4.84 -18.69 1.72
C LEU A 84 -3.41 -18.15 1.60
N ALA A 85 -2.73 -18.35 0.47
CA ALA A 85 -1.40 -17.79 0.24
C ALA A 85 -1.41 -16.25 0.17
N VAL A 86 -2.43 -15.65 -0.43
CA VAL A 86 -2.63 -14.20 -0.47
C VAL A 86 -2.91 -13.68 0.94
N LEU A 87 -3.80 -14.31 1.70
CA LEU A 87 -4.06 -13.93 3.10
C LEU A 87 -2.79 -14.04 3.97
N GLN A 88 -2.02 -15.12 3.81
CA GLN A 88 -0.75 -15.29 4.53
C GLN A 88 0.32 -14.26 4.11
N ALA A 89 0.42 -13.94 2.82
CA ALA A 89 1.31 -12.90 2.33
C ALA A 89 0.91 -11.53 2.91
N VAL A 90 -0.38 -11.21 2.92
CA VAL A 90 -0.91 -9.99 3.52
C VAL A 90 -0.60 -9.94 5.02
N VAL A 91 -0.84 -11.02 5.78
CA VAL A 91 -0.49 -11.10 7.21
C VAL A 91 1.00 -10.88 7.45
N ARG A 92 1.86 -11.47 6.61
CA ARG A 92 3.31 -11.36 6.75
C ARG A 92 3.82 -9.94 6.42
N ASP A 93 3.31 -9.37 5.35
CA ASP A 93 3.81 -8.12 4.80
C ASP A 93 3.19 -6.89 5.48
N TYR A 94 1.96 -7.02 6.03
CA TYR A 94 1.22 -5.93 6.69
C TYR A 94 1.12 -6.06 8.20
N PHE A 95 0.97 -7.27 8.74
CA PHE A 95 0.73 -7.49 10.17
C PHE A 95 1.95 -8.04 10.91
N ASP A 96 3.16 -7.86 10.36
CA ASP A 96 4.42 -8.39 10.93
C ASP A 96 4.40 -9.92 11.15
N GLY A 97 3.46 -10.64 10.53
CA GLY A 97 3.22 -12.06 10.78
C GLY A 97 2.32 -12.37 11.99
N ASP A 98 1.70 -11.37 12.62
CA ASP A 98 0.73 -11.57 13.71
C ASP A 98 -0.72 -11.65 13.17
N PRO A 99 -1.28 -12.85 13.01
CA PRO A 99 -2.67 -13.01 12.56
C PRO A 99 -3.69 -12.48 13.58
N SER A 100 -3.30 -12.30 14.85
CA SER A 100 -4.18 -11.79 15.92
C SER A 100 -4.53 -10.32 15.71
N ALA A 101 -3.63 -9.56 15.07
CA ALA A 101 -3.86 -8.16 14.71
C ALA A 101 -4.91 -8.01 13.59
N VAL A 102 -5.04 -9.01 12.70
CA VAL A 102 -6.11 -9.07 11.70
C VAL A 102 -7.47 -9.24 12.36
N ALA A 103 -7.59 -10.16 13.31
CA ALA A 103 -8.83 -10.39 14.05
C ALA A 103 -9.27 -9.15 14.86
N LYS A 104 -8.32 -8.42 15.46
CA LYS A 104 -8.62 -7.14 16.14
C LYS A 104 -9.04 -6.03 15.18
N ALA A 105 -8.42 -5.94 14.00
CA ALA A 105 -8.77 -4.95 12.99
C ALA A 105 -10.17 -5.19 12.39
N LEU A 106 -10.58 -6.46 12.25
CA LEU A 106 -11.89 -6.84 11.72
C LEU A 106 -13.02 -6.85 12.77
N GLY A 107 -12.70 -7.00 14.06
CA GLY A 107 -13.69 -7.04 15.16
C GLY A 107 -14.02 -5.69 15.81
N GLN A 108 -13.55 -4.56 15.24
CA GLN A 108 -13.77 -3.20 15.75
C GLN A 108 -14.65 -2.35 14.79
N ALA A 109 -15.39 -2.98 13.88
CA ALA A 109 -16.31 -2.32 12.94
C ALA A 109 -17.72 -2.15 13.52
#